data_AF-A0A1T1NU43-F1
#
_entry.id   AF-A0A1T1NU43-F1
#
_cell.length_a   1.000
_cell.length_b   1.000
_cell.length_c   1.000
_cell.angle_alpha   90.00
_cell.angle_beta   90.00
_cell.angle_gamma   90.00
#
_symmetry.space_group_name_H-M   'P 1'
#
loop_
_entity.id
_entity.type
_entity.pdbx_description
1 polymer ?
#
loop_
_entity_poly.entity_id
_entity_poly.type
_entity_poly.pdbx_seq_one_letter_code
_entity_poly.pdbx_strand_id
1 'polypeptide(L)'
;MKKIFALVAVVLVFAGTSCAQTPAPPDVSGLTEASMNFDQEGVAPFLAGLATSLASGFDAQQAAQLTEAIDSLPVEQKTGREYYVTFHGKAERLVVVAFKDDVDAPDLYFYTSPALAAEIDSQLAEFAVAQGW
;
A
#
# COMPACT_ATOMS: atom_id res chain seq x y z
N MET A 1 42.80 -52.62 3.40
CA MET A 1 43.15 -51.43 4.19
C MET A 1 43.05 -50.20 3.29
N LYS A 2 42.20 -49.24 3.68
CA LYS A 2 42.06 -47.81 3.31
C LYS A 2 42.22 -47.40 1.83
N LYS A 3 41.09 -47.15 1.17
CA LYS A 3 40.98 -46.21 0.04
C LYS A 3 40.59 -44.83 0.59
N ILE A 4 41.41 -43.82 0.34
CA ILE A 4 41.17 -42.44 0.77
C ILE A 4 40.32 -41.77 -0.33
N PHE A 5 39.10 -41.38 -0.01
CA PHE A 5 38.30 -40.48 -0.84
C PHE A 5 38.59 -39.05 -0.39
N ALA A 6 39.17 -38.24 -1.29
CA ALA A 6 39.35 -36.81 -1.06
C ALA A 6 38.02 -36.09 -1.33
N LEU A 7 37.47 -35.46 -0.29
CA LEU A 7 36.30 -34.59 -0.37
C LEU A 7 36.78 -33.18 -0.70
N VAL A 8 36.43 -32.66 -1.88
CA VAL A 8 36.63 -31.23 -2.20
C VAL A 8 35.33 -30.52 -1.87
N ALA A 9 35.30 -29.84 -0.73
CA ALA A 9 34.24 -28.91 -0.37
C ALA A 9 34.56 -27.54 -1.01
N VAL A 10 33.83 -27.20 -2.07
CA VAL A 10 33.82 -25.83 -2.60
C VAL A 10 32.79 -25.05 -1.79
N VAL A 11 33.27 -24.26 -0.82
CA VAL A 11 32.46 -23.25 -0.13
C VAL A 11 32.45 -22.01 -1.03
N LEU A 12 31.35 -21.81 -1.76
CA LEU A 12 31.06 -20.55 -2.45
C LEU A 12 30.40 -19.60 -1.45
N VAL A 13 31.20 -18.70 -0.88
CA VAL A 13 30.69 -17.56 -0.10
C VAL A 13 30.23 -16.50 -1.10
N PHE A 14 28.93 -16.45 -1.39
CA PHE A 14 28.34 -15.27 -2.01
C PHE A 14 28.08 -14.24 -0.92
N ALA A 15 29.07 -13.39 -0.66
CA ALA A 15 28.86 -12.13 0.05
C ALA A 15 28.25 -11.12 -0.95
N GLY A 16 26.98 -11.32 -1.29
CA GLY A 16 26.18 -10.33 -2.00
C GLY A 16 25.56 -9.39 -0.97
N THR A 17 26.25 -8.30 -0.63
CA THR A 17 25.60 -7.14 -0.03
C THR A 17 24.71 -6.50 -1.09
N SER A 18 23.50 -7.04 -1.27
CA SER A 18 22.43 -6.31 -1.94
C SER A 18 22.07 -5.15 -1.03
N CYS A 19 22.56 -3.95 -1.36
CA CYS A 19 21.82 -2.75 -1.03
C CYS A 19 20.45 -2.91 -1.71
N ALA A 20 19.47 -3.41 -0.99
CA ALA A 20 18.09 -3.38 -1.45
C ALA A 20 17.73 -1.90 -1.60
N GLN A 21 17.78 -1.39 -2.83
CA GLN A 21 17.30 -0.05 -3.11
C GLN A 21 15.81 -0.05 -2.77
N THR A 22 15.42 0.79 -1.81
CA THR A 22 14.00 1.07 -1.57
C THR A 22 13.41 1.53 -2.91
N PRO A 23 12.36 0.86 -3.42
CA PRO A 23 11.72 1.28 -4.66
C PRO A 23 11.31 2.75 -4.53
N ALA A 24 11.58 3.55 -5.57
CA ALA A 24 11.03 4.90 -5.62
C ALA A 24 9.49 4.83 -5.53
N PRO A 25 8.83 5.74 -4.79
CA PRO A 25 7.38 5.77 -4.77
C PRO A 25 6.82 5.98 -6.18
N PRO A 26 5.62 5.45 -6.50
CA PRO A 26 5.01 5.62 -7.81
C PRO A 26 4.91 7.10 -8.19
N ASP A 27 5.14 7.43 -9.46
CA ASP A 27 4.93 8.79 -9.96
C ASP A 27 3.45 9.15 -9.93
N VAL A 28 3.09 10.23 -9.24
CA VAL A 28 1.71 10.72 -9.11
C VAL A 28 1.45 11.99 -9.93
N SER A 29 2.41 12.40 -10.76
CA SER A 29 2.26 13.57 -11.63
C SER A 29 1.03 13.46 -12.52
N GLY A 30 0.20 14.51 -12.53
CA GLY A 30 -1.03 14.56 -13.32
C GLY A 30 -2.23 13.81 -12.70
N LEU A 31 -2.08 13.26 -11.49
CA LEU A 31 -3.19 12.72 -10.71
C LEU A 31 -3.74 13.78 -9.73
N THR A 32 -4.98 13.58 -9.31
CA THR A 32 -5.65 14.35 -8.25
C THR A 32 -5.60 13.57 -6.94
N GLU A 33 -5.36 14.27 -5.84
CA GLU A 33 -5.26 13.71 -4.50
C GLU A 33 -6.63 13.78 -3.78
N ALA A 34 -6.95 12.73 -3.03
CA ALA A 34 -7.82 12.75 -1.86
C ALA A 34 -7.03 12.17 -0.69
N SER A 35 -7.17 12.70 0.52
CA SER A 35 -6.34 12.27 1.66
C SER A 35 -7.00 12.53 3.01
N MET A 36 -6.60 11.76 4.02
CA MET A 36 -7.06 11.92 5.40
C MET A 36 -6.04 11.30 6.37
N ASN A 37 -5.96 11.85 7.58
CA ASN A 37 -5.29 11.19 8.69
C ASN A 37 -6.23 10.14 9.30
N PHE A 38 -5.71 8.97 9.64
CA PHE A 38 -6.49 7.89 10.24
C PHE A 38 -6.00 7.60 11.64
N ASP A 39 -6.90 7.20 12.55
CA ASP A 39 -6.50 6.27 13.60
C ASP A 39 -6.24 4.89 12.95
N GLN A 40 -5.22 4.17 13.41
CA GLN A 40 -4.79 2.89 12.82
C GLN A 40 -5.93 1.85 12.71
N GLU A 41 -6.88 1.87 13.65
CA GLU A 41 -8.05 0.98 13.65
C GLU A 41 -9.05 1.29 12.53
N GLY A 42 -9.08 2.52 12.00
CA GLY A 42 -9.98 2.93 10.92
C GLY A 42 -9.45 2.62 9.51
N VAL A 43 -8.16 2.29 9.36
CA VAL A 43 -7.55 1.98 8.05
C VAL A 43 -8.21 0.76 7.41
N ALA A 44 -8.30 -0.35 8.15
CA ALA A 44 -8.86 -1.60 7.64
C ALA A 44 -10.33 -1.47 7.18
N PRO A 45 -11.26 -0.94 8.00
CA PRO A 45 -12.66 -0.78 7.58
C PRO A 45 -12.82 0.19 6.41
N PHE A 46 -12.04 1.28 6.35
CA PHE A 46 -12.11 2.20 5.21
C PHE A 46 -11.66 1.53 3.91
N LEU A 47 -10.51 0.85 3.91
CA LEU A 47 -10.00 0.18 2.69
C LEU A 47 -10.93 -0.95 2.23
N ALA A 48 -11.58 -1.66 3.16
CA ALA A 48 -12.60 -2.66 2.82
C ALA A 48 -13.86 -2.03 2.19
N GLY A 49 -14.28 -0.85 2.69
CA GLY A 49 -15.36 -0.06 2.10
C GLY A 49 -15.03 0.39 0.68
N LEU A 50 -13.83 0.95 0.48
CA LEU A 50 -13.33 1.37 -0.84
C LEU A 50 -13.28 0.20 -1.84
N ALA A 51 -12.81 -0.98 -1.41
CA ALA A 51 -12.80 -2.17 -2.24
C ALA A 51 -14.20 -2.62 -2.68
N THR A 52 -15.22 -2.34 -1.87
CA THR A 52 -16.62 -2.68 -2.18
C THR A 52 -17.27 -1.67 -3.13
N SER A 53 -16.82 -0.41 -3.13
CA SER A 53 -17.35 0.64 -4.01
C SER A 53 -16.80 0.56 -5.44
N LEU A 54 -15.65 -0.09 -5.64
CA LEU A 54 -15.01 -0.27 -6.94
C LEU A 54 -15.49 -1.55 -7.64
N ALA A 55 -15.67 -1.49 -8.97
CA ALA A 55 -16.18 -2.63 -9.73
C ALA A 55 -15.14 -3.77 -9.87
N SER A 56 -13.85 -3.42 -9.97
CA SER A 56 -12.73 -4.37 -10.01
C SER A 56 -11.39 -3.65 -9.83
N GLY A 57 -10.31 -4.40 -9.58
CA GLY A 57 -8.93 -3.91 -9.61
C GLY A 57 -8.39 -3.40 -8.27
N PHE A 58 -9.25 -3.31 -7.26
CA PHE A 58 -8.90 -3.19 -5.85
C PHE A 58 -9.93 -3.99 -5.04
N ASP A 59 -9.63 -5.25 -4.74
CA ASP A 59 -10.54 -6.17 -4.06
C ASP A 59 -10.25 -6.29 -2.56
N ALA A 60 -11.07 -7.09 -1.85
CA ALA A 60 -10.93 -7.31 -0.41
C ALA A 60 -9.58 -7.92 -0.01
N GLN A 61 -8.98 -8.78 -0.86
CA GLN A 61 -7.67 -9.35 -0.58
C GLN A 61 -6.58 -8.28 -0.70
N GLN A 62 -6.64 -7.44 -1.73
CA GLN A 62 -5.72 -6.32 -1.92
C GLN A 62 -5.85 -5.28 -0.81
N ALA A 63 -7.07 -4.98 -0.36
CA ALA A 63 -7.33 -4.11 0.78
C ALA A 63 -6.72 -4.67 2.08
N ALA A 64 -6.87 -5.97 2.34
CA ALA A 64 -6.28 -6.62 3.50
C ALA A 64 -4.73 -6.59 3.45
N GLN A 65 -4.15 -6.87 2.29
CA GLN A 65 -2.69 -6.81 2.09
C GLN A 65 -2.13 -5.39 2.27
N LEU A 66 -2.86 -4.38 1.79
CA LEU A 66 -2.47 -2.99 1.99
C LEU A 66 -2.56 -2.60 3.46
N THR A 67 -3.62 -3.04 4.15
CA THR A 67 -3.79 -2.83 5.60
C THR A 67 -2.61 -3.40 6.39
N GLU A 68 -2.24 -4.67 6.16
CA GLU A 68 -1.08 -5.29 6.82
C GLU A 68 0.23 -4.53 6.54
N ALA A 69 0.40 -4.05 5.31
CA ALA A 69 1.58 -3.29 4.93
C ALA A 69 1.66 -1.91 5.61
N ILE A 70 0.51 -1.28 5.89
CA ILE A 70 0.42 0.00 6.62
C ILE A 70 0.64 -0.24 8.12
N ASP A 71 0.00 -1.26 8.68
CA ASP A 71 0.14 -1.63 10.10
C ASP A 71 1.61 -1.94 10.45
N SER A 72 2.27 -2.70 9.58
CA SER A 72 3.69 -3.08 9.74
C SER A 72 4.69 -1.97 9.35
N LEU A 73 4.23 -0.80 8.90
CA LEU A 73 5.11 0.29 8.50
C LEU A 73 5.84 0.83 9.75
N PRO A 74 7.15 1.08 9.71
CA PRO A 74 7.80 1.81 10.79
C PRO A 74 7.35 3.27 10.81
N VAL A 75 7.33 3.89 11.99
CA VAL A 75 7.07 5.34 12.14
C VAL A 75 8.08 6.15 11.32
N GLU A 76 7.65 7.29 10.79
CA GLU A 76 8.40 8.17 9.87
C GLU A 76 8.73 7.53 8.50
N GLN A 77 8.06 6.44 8.12
CA GLN A 77 8.26 5.80 6.81
C GLN A 77 7.03 5.90 5.91
N LYS A 78 7.27 5.67 4.61
CA LYS A 78 6.22 5.62 3.58
C LYS A 78 6.18 4.26 2.91
N THR A 79 4.98 3.86 2.50
CA THR A 79 4.76 2.77 1.55
C THR A 79 3.77 3.21 0.48
N GLY A 80 3.91 2.67 -0.72
CA GLY A 80 3.04 2.97 -1.85
C GLY A 80 2.63 1.71 -2.59
N ARG A 81 1.39 1.69 -3.08
CA ARG A 81 0.87 0.65 -3.97
C ARG A 81 0.09 1.29 -5.11
N GLU A 82 0.19 0.70 -6.28
CA GLU A 82 -0.54 1.12 -7.47
C GLU A 82 -1.48 0.01 -7.92
N TYR A 83 -2.69 0.42 -8.29
CA TYR A 83 -3.78 -0.42 -8.76
C TYR A 83 -4.33 0.15 -10.06
N TYR A 84 -4.84 -0.74 -10.91
CA TYR A 84 -5.64 -0.38 -12.08
C TYR A 84 -7.08 -0.82 -11.81
N VAL A 85 -7.92 0.14 -11.45
CA VAL A 85 -9.29 -0.09 -10.98
C VAL A 85 -10.29 0.17 -12.11
N THR A 86 -11.50 -0.36 -11.99
CA THR A 86 -12.62 0.02 -12.86
C THR A 86 -13.59 0.91 -12.11
N PHE A 87 -13.71 2.16 -12.55
CA PHE A 87 -14.64 3.16 -12.03
C PHE A 87 -15.56 3.62 -13.16
N HIS A 88 -16.88 3.51 -12.95
CA HIS A 88 -17.89 3.84 -13.97
C HIS A 88 -17.61 3.24 -15.37
N GLY A 89 -17.13 2.00 -15.41
CA GLY A 89 -16.81 1.26 -16.63
C GLY A 89 -15.52 1.69 -17.34
N LYS A 90 -14.70 2.56 -16.72
CA LYS A 90 -13.41 2.99 -17.23
C LYS A 90 -12.29 2.44 -16.36
N ALA A 91 -11.20 2.02 -17.00
CA ALA A 91 -9.98 1.70 -16.30
C ALA A 91 -9.33 3.00 -15.81
N GLU A 92 -9.07 3.07 -14.50
CA GLU A 92 -8.43 4.22 -13.86
C GLU A 92 -7.23 3.75 -13.03
N ARG A 93 -6.22 4.62 -12.96
CA ARG A 93 -5.05 4.38 -12.12
C ARG A 93 -5.36 4.87 -10.71
N LEU A 94 -5.11 4.05 -9.71
CA LEU A 94 -5.24 4.39 -8.29
C LEU A 94 -3.91 4.12 -7.60
N VAL A 95 -3.24 5.16 -7.12
CA VAL A 95 -2.04 5.04 -6.29
C VAL A 95 -2.42 5.36 -4.86
N VAL A 96 -2.16 4.44 -3.93
CA VAL A 96 -2.35 4.66 -2.50
C VAL A 96 -0.98 4.75 -1.84
N VAL A 97 -0.72 5.88 -1.19
CA VAL A 97 0.47 6.12 -0.38
C VAL A 97 0.06 6.22 1.07
N ALA A 98 0.79 5.53 1.94
CA ALA A 98 0.66 5.71 3.38
C ALA A 98 1.94 6.30 3.95
N PHE A 99 1.80 7.22 4.90
CA PHE A 99 2.87 7.72 5.74
C PHE A 99 2.48 7.47 7.19
N LYS A 100 3.36 6.85 7.98
CA LYS A 100 3.05 6.57 9.39
C LYS A 100 3.68 7.64 10.28
N ASP A 101 2.90 8.67 10.60
CA ASP A 101 3.33 9.82 11.40
C ASP A 101 3.59 9.42 12.87
N ASP A 102 2.68 8.62 13.43
CA ASP A 102 2.84 7.97 14.74
C ASP A 102 2.44 6.48 14.67
N VAL A 103 2.71 5.72 15.72
CA VAL A 103 2.47 4.27 15.82
C VAL A 103 1.02 3.89 15.51
N ASP A 104 0.08 4.78 15.83
CA ASP A 104 -1.36 4.58 15.66
C ASP A 104 -2.02 5.63 14.75
N ALA A 105 -1.23 6.44 14.01
CA ALA A 105 -1.76 7.55 13.21
C ALA A 105 -1.17 7.60 11.80
N PRO A 106 -1.59 6.71 10.87
CA PRO A 106 -1.17 6.80 9.47
C PRO A 106 -1.98 7.84 8.69
N ASP A 107 -1.28 8.62 7.85
CA ASP A 107 -1.89 9.41 6.78
C ASP A 107 -2.03 8.55 5.52
N LEU A 108 -3.21 8.56 4.90
CA LEU A 108 -3.43 7.93 3.59
C LEU A 108 -3.69 9.00 2.52
N TYR A 109 -2.99 8.83 1.39
CA TYR A 109 -3.11 9.64 0.19
C TYR A 109 -3.52 8.76 -0.99
N PHE A 110 -4.60 9.13 -1.65
CA PHE A 110 -5.17 8.46 -2.81
C PHE A 110 -4.99 9.36 -4.03
N TYR A 111 -4.15 8.94 -4.97
CA TYR A 111 -3.90 9.66 -6.21
C TYR A 111 -4.56 8.93 -7.38
N THR A 112 -5.45 9.62 -8.08
CA THR A 112 -6.21 9.03 -9.19
C THR A 112 -6.79 10.10 -10.13
N SER A 113 -7.76 9.77 -10.99
CA SER A 113 -8.45 10.77 -11.81
C SER A 113 -9.22 11.76 -10.92
N PRO A 114 -9.53 12.98 -11.41
CA PRO A 114 -10.33 13.93 -10.65
C PRO A 114 -11.70 13.38 -10.21
N ALA A 115 -12.33 12.53 -11.02
CA ALA A 115 -13.66 12.00 -10.73
C ALA A 115 -13.62 10.96 -9.61
N LEU A 116 -12.67 10.02 -9.67
CA LEU A 116 -12.53 9.01 -8.62
C LEU A 116 -11.95 9.62 -7.33
N ALA A 117 -11.08 10.63 -7.42
CA ALA A 117 -10.56 11.33 -6.24
C ALA A 117 -11.70 12.02 -5.48
N ALA A 118 -12.61 12.71 -6.17
CA ALA A 118 -13.77 13.34 -5.55
C ALA A 118 -14.72 12.34 -4.88
N GLU A 119 -14.89 11.15 -5.48
CA GLU A 119 -15.67 10.06 -4.89
C GLU A 119 -15.01 9.51 -3.61
N ILE A 120 -13.69 9.30 -3.64
CA ILE A 120 -12.92 8.87 -2.46
C ILE A 120 -12.99 9.93 -1.36
N ASP A 121 -12.87 11.22 -1.69
CA ASP A 121 -12.98 12.33 -0.74
C ASP A 121 -14.36 12.36 -0.05
N SER A 122 -15.44 12.11 -0.81
CA SER A 122 -16.78 11.95 -0.23
C SER A 122 -16.85 10.76 0.73
N GLN A 123 -16.29 9.60 0.36
CA GLN A 123 -16.25 8.42 1.21
C GLN A 123 -15.42 8.64 2.48
N LEU A 124 -14.29 9.36 2.39
CA LEU A 124 -13.46 9.75 3.53
C LEU A 124 -14.25 10.63 4.51
N ALA A 125 -14.95 11.65 4.00
CA ALA A 125 -15.77 12.54 4.81
C ALA A 125 -16.93 11.78 5.50
N GLU A 126 -17.62 10.89 4.78
CA GLU A 126 -18.67 10.05 5.36
C GLU A 126 -18.13 9.10 6.42
N PHE A 127 -16.95 8.52 6.17
CA PHE A 127 -16.28 7.62 7.11
C PHE A 127 -15.88 8.36 8.39
N ALA A 128 -15.26 9.53 8.29
CA ALA A 128 -14.88 10.36 9.45
C ALA A 128 -16.10 10.70 10.32
N VAL A 129 -17.21 11.13 9.71
CA VAL A 129 -18.47 11.40 10.43
C VAL A 129 -18.99 10.14 11.14
N ALA A 130 -18.89 8.97 10.50
CA ALA A 130 -19.33 7.70 11.09
C ALA A 130 -18.45 7.24 12.27
N GLN A 131 -17.16 7.57 12.26
CA GLN A 131 -16.23 7.29 13.37
C GLN A 131 -16.27 8.36 14.47
N GLY A 132 -16.80 9.55 14.18
CA GLY A 132 -16.79 10.69 15.11
C GLY A 132 -15.46 11.43 15.16
N TRP A 133 -14.70 11.39 14.06
CA TRP A 133 -13.47 12.14 13.85
C TRP A 133 -13.74 13.60 13.43
#